data_AF-A0A3D6EEY2-F1
#
_entry.id   AF-A0A3D6EEY2-F1
#
_cell.length_a   1.000
_cell.length_b   1.000
_cell.length_c   1.000
_cell.angle_alpha   90.00
_cell.angle_beta   90.00
_cell.angle_gamma   90.00
#
_symmetry.space_group_name_H-M   'P 1'
#
loop_
_entity.id
_entity.type
_entity.pdbx_description
1 polymer ?
#
loop_
_entity_poly.entity_id
_entity_poly.type
_entity_poly.pdbx_seq_one_letter_code
_entity_poly.pdbx_strand_id
1 'polypeptide(L)'
;MKKYIITFFCAASIVSSCSQSLLDIPQKGVIPMESFYQTDEDAESAATAMYHGFLTNMCTVKAIGANIYVGYLFAFNLPGDDVYAACKEYGNNDFQAAVNEFRFDPSSDIISTCYRNLYLTNYYCNLITDNFKYGDSAVKDRVISEARVMRAWIHMTLAIGWGTPPLVDHVLVGSDKPGN
;
A
#
# COMPACT_ATOMS: atom_id res chain seq x y z
N MET A 1 -41.58 -48.33 19.18
CA MET A 1 -41.47 -47.97 17.75
C MET A 1 -41.47 -46.45 17.51
N LYS A 2 -42.44 -45.67 18.03
CA LYS A 2 -42.48 -44.19 17.85
C LYS A 2 -41.25 -43.41 18.38
N LYS A 3 -40.59 -43.88 19.46
CA LYS A 3 -39.40 -43.22 20.05
C LYS A 3 -38.16 -43.29 19.14
N TYR A 4 -37.96 -44.39 18.42
CA TYR A 4 -36.82 -44.56 17.50
C TYR A 4 -36.98 -43.74 16.21
N ILE A 5 -38.22 -43.46 15.79
CA ILE A 5 -38.51 -42.62 14.62
C ILE A 5 -38.10 -41.17 14.89
N ILE A 6 -38.37 -40.64 16.08
CA ILE A 6 -38.00 -39.27 16.45
C ILE A 6 -36.47 -39.13 16.52
N THR A 7 -35.77 -40.09 17.14
CA THR A 7 -34.31 -40.08 17.22
C THR A 7 -33.66 -40.20 15.83
N PHE A 8 -34.22 -41.03 14.94
CA PHE A 8 -33.74 -41.16 13.56
C PHE A 8 -33.98 -39.89 12.74
N PHE A 9 -35.12 -39.23 12.92
CA PHE A 9 -35.44 -37.98 12.24
C PHE A 9 -34.53 -36.82 12.72
N CYS A 10 -34.25 -36.74 14.02
CA CYS A 10 -33.31 -35.76 14.56
C CYS A 10 -31.85 -36.00 14.11
N ALA A 11 -31.44 -37.26 13.93
CA ALA A 11 -30.12 -37.59 13.37
C ALA A 11 -30.02 -37.24 11.88
N ALA A 12 -31.09 -37.44 11.11
CA ALA A 12 -31.16 -37.08 9.69
C ALA A 12 -31.15 -35.54 9.46
N SER A 13 -31.63 -34.75 10.41
CA SER A 13 -31.58 -33.27 10.33
C SER A 13 -30.20 -32.66 10.61
N ILE A 14 -29.25 -33.41 11.17
CA ILE A 14 -27.89 -32.91 11.43
C ILE A 14 -27.00 -33.03 10.18
N VAL A 15 -27.31 -33.97 9.28
CA VAL A 15 -26.59 -34.15 8.00
C VAL A 15 -27.09 -33.25 6.87
N SER A 16 -28.15 -32.46 7.09
CA SER A 16 -28.64 -31.46 6.13
C SER A 16 -28.02 -30.07 6.35
N SER A 17 -26.80 -29.98 6.89
CA SER A 17 -26.09 -28.70 6.98
C SER A 17 -25.85 -28.13 5.58
N CYS A 18 -26.11 -26.85 5.38
CA CYS A 18 -25.84 -26.14 4.12
C CYS A 18 -24.42 -26.44 3.64
N SER A 19 -24.24 -26.74 2.35
CA SER A 19 -22.92 -27.03 1.80
C SER A 19 -22.02 -25.80 1.97
N GLN A 20 -20.78 -26.02 2.44
CA GLN A 20 -19.78 -24.95 2.57
C GLN A 20 -19.58 -24.19 1.24
N SER A 21 -19.79 -24.86 0.11
CA SER A 21 -19.76 -24.28 -1.24
C SER A 21 -20.77 -23.15 -1.49
N LEU A 22 -21.82 -23.01 -0.66
CA LEU A 22 -22.74 -21.86 -0.71
C LEU A 22 -22.15 -20.60 -0.03
N LEU A 23 -21.16 -20.80 0.84
CA LEU A 23 -20.41 -19.72 1.50
C LEU A 23 -19.19 -19.32 0.66
N ASP A 24 -18.61 -20.26 -0.10
CA ASP A 24 -17.45 -20.03 -0.96
C ASP A 24 -17.87 -19.50 -2.35
N ILE A 25 -18.46 -18.31 -2.38
CA ILE A 25 -18.85 -17.65 -3.63
C ILE A 25 -17.62 -16.94 -4.22
N PRO A 26 -17.09 -17.37 -5.38
CA PRO A 26 -15.95 -16.71 -5.98
C PRO A 26 -16.32 -15.29 -6.41
N GLN A 27 -15.45 -14.34 -6.11
CA GLN A 27 -15.59 -12.98 -6.62
C GLN A 27 -15.41 -12.98 -8.14
N LYS A 28 -16.37 -12.38 -8.85
CA LYS A 28 -16.34 -12.29 -10.32
C LYS A 28 -15.51 -11.09 -10.75
N GLY A 29 -14.72 -11.25 -11.81
CA GLY A 29 -13.95 -10.16 -12.42
C GLY A 29 -12.73 -9.71 -11.63
N VAL A 30 -12.27 -10.51 -10.66
CA VAL A 30 -11.02 -10.29 -9.93
C VAL A 30 -10.06 -11.44 -10.21
N ILE A 31 -8.76 -11.14 -10.20
CA ILE A 31 -7.72 -12.16 -10.23
C ILE A 31 -7.29 -12.38 -8.78
N PRO A 32 -7.52 -13.58 -8.21
CA PRO A 32 -7.07 -13.90 -6.85
C PRO A 32 -5.55 -13.77 -6.74
N MET A 33 -5.09 -13.28 -5.58
CA MET A 33 -3.66 -13.09 -5.33
C MET A 33 -2.89 -14.42 -5.42
N GLU A 34 -3.51 -15.55 -5.04
CA GLU A 34 -2.87 -16.87 -5.13
C GLU A 34 -2.61 -17.31 -6.59
N SER A 35 -3.32 -16.71 -7.55
CA SER A 35 -3.20 -17.01 -8.98
C SER A 35 -2.39 -15.99 -9.76
N PHE A 36 -2.12 -14.81 -9.19
CA PHE A 36 -1.55 -13.69 -9.93
C PHE A 36 -0.03 -13.80 -10.11
N TYR A 37 0.76 -14.16 -9.11
CA TYR A 37 2.23 -14.02 -9.20
C TYR A 37 2.94 -15.26 -9.79
N GLN A 38 2.62 -15.65 -11.02
CA GLN A 38 3.11 -16.93 -11.58
C GLN A 38 3.99 -16.76 -12.82
N THR A 39 3.54 -15.97 -13.78
CA THR A 39 4.14 -15.87 -15.12
C THR A 39 4.99 -14.60 -15.29
N ASP A 40 5.70 -14.51 -16.41
CA ASP A 40 6.42 -13.29 -16.79
C ASP A 40 5.46 -12.16 -17.14
N GLU A 41 4.29 -12.46 -17.71
CA GLU A 41 3.25 -11.46 -18.01
C GLU A 41 2.65 -10.86 -16.74
N ASP A 42 2.51 -11.68 -15.69
CA ASP A 42 2.13 -11.22 -14.37
C ASP A 42 3.21 -10.31 -13.76
N ALA A 43 4.48 -10.62 -13.98
CA ALA A 43 5.59 -9.78 -13.52
C ALA A 43 5.59 -8.41 -14.20
N GLU A 44 5.33 -8.35 -15.52
CA GLU A 44 5.16 -7.08 -16.24
C GLU A 44 3.94 -6.28 -15.72
N SER A 45 2.84 -6.99 -15.44
CA SER A 45 1.63 -6.39 -14.87
C SER A 45 1.88 -5.84 -13.47
N ALA A 46 2.63 -6.57 -12.63
CA ALA A 46 3.02 -6.15 -11.29
C ALA A 46 3.95 -4.93 -11.33
N ALA A 47 4.96 -4.91 -12.21
CA ALA A 47 5.82 -3.76 -12.43
C ALA A 47 5.02 -2.52 -12.85
N THR A 48 4.08 -2.70 -13.78
CA THR A 48 3.16 -1.62 -14.21
C THR A 48 2.36 -1.08 -13.03
N ALA A 49 1.81 -1.96 -12.18
CA ALA A 49 1.08 -1.56 -10.98
C ALA A 49 1.97 -0.82 -9.97
N MET A 50 3.22 -1.25 -9.78
CA MET A 50 4.20 -0.58 -8.92
C MET A 50 4.52 0.83 -9.42
N TYR A 51 4.85 0.99 -10.71
CA TYR A 51 5.11 2.32 -11.28
C TYR A 51 3.87 3.22 -11.24
N HIS A 52 2.68 2.66 -11.50
CA HIS A 52 1.44 3.41 -11.35
C HIS A 52 1.18 3.84 -9.91
N GLY A 53 1.46 2.95 -8.94
CA GLY A 53 1.41 3.24 -7.52
C GLY A 53 2.36 4.37 -7.14
N PHE A 54 3.62 4.30 -7.59
CA PHE A 54 4.59 5.38 -7.41
C PHE A 54 4.08 6.71 -7.97
N LEU A 55 3.65 6.73 -9.23
CA LEU A 55 3.15 7.95 -9.86
C LEU A 55 1.98 8.51 -9.06
N THR A 56 1.00 7.68 -8.72
CA THR A 56 -0.20 8.12 -8.01
C THR A 56 0.14 8.66 -6.62
N ASN A 57 0.97 7.94 -5.86
CA ASN A 57 1.29 8.27 -4.48
C ASN A 57 2.30 9.41 -4.34
N MET A 58 3.31 9.48 -5.23
CA MET A 58 4.44 10.42 -5.13
C MET A 58 4.33 11.61 -6.06
N CYS A 59 3.73 11.45 -7.24
CA CYS A 59 3.77 12.46 -8.31
C CYS A 59 2.41 13.08 -8.61
N THR A 60 1.29 12.46 -8.21
CA THR A 60 -0.04 12.99 -8.51
C THR A 60 -0.68 13.70 -7.33
N VAL A 61 -1.59 14.58 -7.71
CA VAL A 61 -2.48 15.36 -6.87
C VAL A 61 -3.69 14.55 -6.37
N LYS A 62 -3.89 13.31 -6.85
CA LYS A 62 -5.17 12.60 -6.74
C LYS A 62 -5.03 11.16 -6.25
N ALA A 63 -4.29 10.95 -5.17
CA ALA A 63 -4.34 9.69 -4.42
C ALA A 63 -5.31 9.82 -3.25
N ILE A 64 -6.44 9.10 -3.32
CA ILE A 64 -7.34 8.74 -2.21
C ILE A 64 -7.63 9.91 -1.24
N GLY A 65 -8.47 10.84 -1.67
CA GLY A 65 -9.09 11.84 -0.78
C GLY A 65 -8.23 13.04 -0.35
N ALA A 66 -6.93 13.07 -0.66
CA ALA A 66 -6.09 14.25 -0.41
C ALA A 66 -6.22 15.27 -1.55
N ASN A 67 -6.55 16.50 -1.15
CA ASN A 67 -6.71 17.68 -1.99
C ASN A 67 -5.43 18.03 -2.75
N ILE A 68 -5.56 18.41 -4.03
CA ILE A 68 -4.80 19.41 -4.86
C ILE A 68 -3.24 19.41 -4.81
N TYR A 69 -2.56 18.63 -3.97
CA TYR A 69 -1.15 18.82 -3.61
C TYR A 69 -0.33 17.54 -3.69
N VAL A 70 0.94 17.68 -4.05
CA VAL A 70 1.92 16.59 -4.12
C VAL A 70 2.68 16.56 -2.79
N GLY A 71 2.26 15.66 -1.88
CA GLY A 71 2.76 15.61 -0.50
C GLY A 71 4.29 15.53 -0.39
N TYR A 72 4.92 14.72 -1.25
CA TYR A 72 6.39 14.63 -1.34
C TYR A 72 7.04 15.98 -1.70
N LEU A 73 6.58 16.62 -2.78
CA LEU A 73 7.12 17.91 -3.21
C LEU A 73 6.98 18.95 -2.10
N PHE A 74 5.84 19.01 -1.43
CA PHE A 74 5.60 20.02 -0.42
C PHE A 74 6.43 19.76 0.85
N ALA A 75 6.48 18.51 1.31
CA ALA A 75 7.25 18.13 2.50
C ALA A 75 8.76 18.38 2.34
N PHE A 76 9.32 18.21 1.13
CA PHE A 76 10.76 18.32 0.89
C PHE A 76 11.20 19.64 0.21
N ASN A 77 10.28 20.45 -0.32
CA ASN A 77 10.63 21.72 -1.00
C ASN A 77 10.19 22.97 -0.22
N LEU A 78 9.04 22.96 0.46
CA LEU A 78 8.60 24.13 1.24
C LEU A 78 9.52 24.45 2.43
N PRO A 79 10.22 23.49 3.06
CA PRO A 79 11.21 23.85 4.08
C PRO A 79 12.44 24.63 3.53
N GLY A 80 12.59 24.73 2.20
CA GLY A 80 13.66 25.50 1.56
C GLY A 80 13.35 26.99 1.42
N ASP A 81 14.35 27.79 1.03
CA ASP A 81 14.28 29.24 0.84
C ASP A 81 13.97 29.68 -0.60
N ASP A 82 13.84 28.73 -1.53
CA ASP A 82 13.59 28.99 -2.95
C ASP A 82 12.11 29.29 -3.28
N VAL A 83 11.17 28.80 -2.47
CA VAL A 83 9.72 28.87 -2.76
C VAL A 83 8.90 29.12 -1.49
N TYR A 84 8.10 30.18 -1.51
CA TYR A 84 7.09 30.45 -0.48
C TYR A 84 5.72 29.86 -0.83
N ALA A 85 4.99 29.39 0.18
CA ALA A 85 3.58 29.05 0.06
C ALA A 85 2.80 30.25 -0.46
N ALA A 86 2.18 30.09 -1.63
CA ALA A 86 1.43 31.16 -2.27
C ALA A 86 -0.02 31.13 -1.77
N CYS A 87 -0.45 32.22 -1.14
CA CYS A 87 -1.86 32.44 -0.84
C CYS A 87 -2.27 33.91 -0.93
N LYS A 88 -3.55 34.14 -1.25
CA LYS A 88 -4.11 35.49 -1.40
C LYS A 88 -4.05 36.29 -0.09
N GLU A 89 -4.29 35.62 1.04
CA GLU A 89 -4.41 36.22 2.38
C GLU A 89 -3.68 35.33 3.40
N TYR A 90 -3.13 35.94 4.45
CA TYR A 90 -2.46 35.23 5.53
C TYR A 90 -3.46 34.31 6.27
N GLY A 91 -3.06 33.08 6.57
CA GLY A 91 -3.92 32.06 7.18
C GLY A 91 -4.82 31.30 6.20
N ASN A 92 -4.91 31.72 4.92
CA ASN A 92 -5.50 30.88 3.89
C ASN A 92 -4.51 29.78 3.47
N ASN A 93 -4.99 28.54 3.29
CA ASN A 93 -4.16 27.35 3.09
C ASN A 93 -2.93 27.28 4.02
N ASP A 94 -3.12 27.64 5.31
CA ASP A 94 -2.03 27.74 6.29
C ASP A 94 -1.25 26.43 6.45
N PHE A 95 -1.81 25.29 6.07
CA PHE A 95 -1.09 24.01 6.06
C PHE A 95 0.19 24.05 5.20
N GLN A 96 0.27 24.87 4.14
CA GLN A 96 1.51 25.05 3.35
C GLN A 96 2.49 26.01 4.04
N ALA A 97 2.00 27.18 4.48
CA ALA A 97 2.81 28.17 5.18
C ALA A 97 3.39 27.62 6.48
N ALA A 98 2.62 26.79 7.20
CA ALA A 98 3.08 26.07 8.37
C ALA A 98 4.27 25.16 8.07
N VAL A 99 4.40 24.61 6.84
CA VAL A 99 5.58 23.85 6.42
C VAL A 99 6.77 24.77 6.14
N ASN A 100 6.58 25.89 5.41
CA ASN A 100 7.65 26.88 5.21
C ASN A 100 8.20 27.44 6.54
N GLU A 101 7.31 27.69 7.51
CA GLU A 101 7.63 28.35 8.78
C GLU A 101 7.96 27.36 9.89
N PHE A 102 8.04 26.05 9.59
CA PHE A 102 8.31 24.99 10.57
C PHE A 102 7.33 24.98 11.77
N ARG A 103 6.08 25.38 11.54
CA ARG A 103 4.99 25.36 12.53
C ARG A 103 4.15 24.07 12.51
N PHE A 104 4.43 23.16 11.59
CA PHE A 104 3.67 21.92 11.45
C PHE A 104 3.88 20.98 12.64
N ASP A 105 2.86 20.15 12.89
CA ASP A 105 2.88 19.12 13.92
C ASP A 105 2.45 17.76 13.32
N PRO A 106 2.34 16.67 14.10
CA PRO A 106 1.93 15.36 13.60
C PRO A 106 0.55 15.31 12.91
N SER A 107 -0.30 16.32 13.11
CA SER A 107 -1.60 16.45 12.45
C SER A 107 -1.53 17.08 11.05
N SER A 108 -0.33 17.51 10.60
CA SER A 108 -0.13 18.06 9.27
C SER A 108 -0.52 17.06 8.17
N ASP A 109 -1.47 17.45 7.32
CA ASP A 109 -1.91 16.63 6.19
C ASP A 109 -0.79 16.41 5.16
N ILE A 110 0.07 17.42 4.94
CA ILE A 110 1.22 17.29 4.03
C ILE A 110 2.17 16.20 4.52
N ILE A 111 2.59 16.28 5.79
CA ILE A 111 3.59 15.38 6.36
C ILE A 111 3.02 13.96 6.48
N SER A 112 1.81 13.82 7.01
CA SER A 112 1.15 12.52 7.18
C SER A 112 0.85 11.85 5.83
N THR A 113 0.42 12.61 4.83
CA THR A 113 0.22 12.11 3.47
C THR A 113 1.53 11.69 2.81
N CYS A 114 2.59 12.48 2.92
CA CYS A 114 3.91 12.11 2.38
C CYS A 114 4.41 10.79 2.98
N TYR A 115 4.40 10.67 4.31
CA TYR A 115 4.82 9.46 5.01
C TYR A 115 4.00 8.23 4.58
N ARG A 116 2.67 8.35 4.60
CA ARG A 116 1.75 7.27 4.19
C ARG A 116 2.02 6.84 2.76
N ASN A 117 2.17 7.78 1.84
CA ASN A 117 2.32 7.50 0.42
C ASN A 117 3.66 6.83 0.09
N LEU A 118 4.72 7.11 0.86
CA LEU A 118 6.00 6.40 0.76
C LEU A 118 5.80 4.90 1.10
N TYR A 119 5.12 4.60 2.21
CA TYR A 119 4.83 3.20 2.58
C TYR A 119 3.81 2.51 1.66
N LEU A 120 2.82 3.23 1.13
CA LEU A 120 1.91 2.67 0.12
C LEU A 120 2.67 2.28 -1.16
N THR A 121 3.65 3.07 -1.58
CA THR A 121 4.51 2.72 -2.72
C THR A 121 5.40 1.52 -2.38
N ASN A 122 5.93 1.48 -1.15
CA ASN A 122 6.75 0.37 -0.68
C ASN A 122 5.97 -0.95 -0.63
N TYR A 123 4.67 -0.89 -0.34
CA TYR A 123 3.79 -2.07 -0.38
C TYR A 123 3.77 -2.74 -1.76
N TYR A 124 3.70 -1.97 -2.85
CA TYR A 124 3.82 -2.54 -4.21
C TYR A 124 5.19 -3.18 -4.46
N CYS A 125 6.26 -2.57 -3.94
CA CYS A 125 7.61 -3.14 -4.05
C CYS A 125 7.67 -4.50 -3.32
N ASN A 126 7.10 -4.57 -2.12
CA ASN A 126 7.10 -5.79 -1.31
C ASN A 126 6.21 -6.89 -1.91
N LEU A 127 5.07 -6.54 -2.51
CA LEU A 127 4.27 -7.49 -3.27
C LEU A 127 5.10 -8.20 -4.36
N ILE A 128 5.92 -7.45 -5.10
CA ILE A 128 6.81 -8.03 -6.11
C ILE A 128 7.88 -8.91 -5.46
N THR A 129 8.59 -8.40 -4.45
CA THR A 129 9.73 -9.12 -3.86
C THR A 129 9.36 -10.36 -3.07
N ASP A 130 8.14 -10.41 -2.55
CA ASP A 130 7.67 -11.52 -1.72
C ASP A 130 7.07 -12.64 -2.56
N ASN A 131 6.57 -12.33 -3.76
CA ASN A 131 5.84 -13.29 -4.59
C ASN A 131 6.63 -13.78 -5.82
N PHE A 132 7.60 -13.01 -6.34
CA PHE A 132 8.49 -13.47 -7.41
C PHE A 132 9.85 -13.89 -6.88
N LYS A 133 10.43 -14.92 -7.51
CA LYS A 133 11.74 -15.45 -7.17
C LYS A 133 12.78 -15.08 -8.23
N TYR A 134 13.94 -14.64 -7.76
CA TYR A 134 15.09 -14.35 -8.61
C TYR A 134 15.69 -15.64 -9.19
N GLY A 135 16.10 -15.61 -10.46
CA GLY A 135 16.64 -16.72 -11.23
C GLY A 135 15.62 -17.51 -12.04
N ASP A 136 14.31 -17.23 -11.89
CA ASP A 136 13.25 -17.95 -12.60
C ASP A 136 13.15 -17.53 -14.07
N SER A 137 13.32 -16.24 -14.36
CA SER A 137 13.36 -15.68 -15.71
C SER A 137 14.02 -14.30 -15.70
N ALA A 138 14.53 -13.87 -16.87
CA ALA A 138 15.12 -12.55 -17.02
C ALA A 138 14.11 -11.41 -16.76
N VAL A 139 12.82 -11.64 -17.04
CA VAL A 139 11.75 -10.66 -16.79
C VAL A 139 11.53 -10.51 -15.29
N LYS A 140 11.36 -11.62 -14.55
CA LYS A 140 11.18 -11.60 -13.10
C LYS A 140 12.38 -10.98 -12.39
N ASP A 141 13.60 -11.30 -12.83
CA ASP A 141 14.84 -10.74 -12.26
C ASP A 141 14.91 -9.23 -12.42
N ARG A 142 14.53 -8.73 -13.60
CA ARG A 142 14.44 -7.29 -13.86
C ARG A 142 13.40 -6.64 -12.95
N VAL A 143 12.19 -7.18 -12.90
CA VAL A 143 11.08 -6.62 -12.10
C VAL A 143 11.40 -6.60 -10.60
N ILE A 144 11.99 -7.68 -10.06
CA ILE A 144 12.46 -7.73 -8.67
C ILE A 144 13.55 -6.67 -8.43
N SER A 145 14.47 -6.49 -9.38
CA SER A 145 15.55 -5.51 -9.25
C SER A 145 15.01 -4.07 -9.25
N GLU A 146 14.07 -3.76 -10.14
CA GLU A 146 13.39 -2.46 -10.19
C GLU A 146 12.65 -2.16 -8.87
N ALA A 147 11.91 -3.13 -8.34
CA ALA A 147 11.22 -3.01 -7.05
C ALA A 147 12.19 -2.76 -5.88
N ARG A 148 13.36 -3.41 -5.88
CA ARG A 148 14.40 -3.18 -4.86
C ARG A 148 14.99 -1.78 -4.96
N VAL A 149 15.23 -1.25 -6.15
CA VAL A 149 15.72 0.12 -6.35
C VAL A 149 14.70 1.13 -5.86
N MET A 150 13.42 0.94 -6.21
CA MET A 150 12.34 1.82 -5.73
C MET A 150 12.22 1.77 -4.21
N ARG A 151 12.24 0.59 -3.59
CA ARG A 151 12.23 0.43 -2.13
C ARG A 151 13.44 1.09 -1.45
N ALA A 152 14.63 0.99 -2.05
CA ALA A 152 15.83 1.65 -1.53
C ALA A 152 15.68 3.18 -1.55
N TRP A 153 15.13 3.74 -2.63
CA TRP A 153 14.83 5.17 -2.72
C TRP A 153 13.79 5.60 -1.66
N ILE A 154 12.76 4.78 -1.42
CA ILE A 154 11.74 5.03 -0.39
C ILE A 154 12.38 5.07 1.00
N HIS A 155 13.15 4.04 1.37
CA HIS A 155 13.80 3.97 2.68
C HIS A 155 14.81 5.09 2.89
N MET A 156 15.57 5.46 1.85
CA MET A 156 16.45 6.62 1.88
C MET A 156 15.66 7.91 2.13
N THR A 157 14.55 8.12 1.42
CA THR A 157 13.69 9.30 1.57
C THR A 157 13.08 9.37 2.97
N LEU A 158 12.61 8.24 3.50
CA LEU A 158 12.09 8.15 4.85
C LEU A 158 13.18 8.46 5.89
N ALA A 159 14.41 7.99 5.68
CA ALA A 159 15.53 8.30 6.58
C ALA A 159 15.88 9.80 6.56
N ILE A 160 15.84 10.45 5.39
CA ILE A 160 16.05 11.91 5.27
C ILE A 160 14.95 12.68 6.03
N GLY A 161 13.68 12.31 5.87
CA GLY A 161 12.57 13.04 6.46
C GLY A 161 12.29 12.73 7.94
N TRP A 162 12.55 11.51 8.40
CA TRP A 162 12.15 11.00 9.72
C TRP A 162 13.28 10.36 10.54
N GLY A 163 14.51 10.32 10.03
CA GLY A 163 15.67 9.78 10.75
C GLY A 163 15.68 8.26 10.78
N THR A 164 14.99 7.66 11.76
CA THR A 164 14.90 6.21 11.96
C THR A 164 13.47 5.70 11.72
N PRO A 165 12.99 5.71 10.47
CA PRO A 165 11.68 5.17 10.12
C PRO A 165 11.69 3.63 10.27
N PRO A 166 10.54 2.99 10.51
CA PRO A 166 10.44 1.53 10.52
C PRO A 166 10.93 0.89 9.20
N LEU A 167 11.78 -0.12 9.31
CA LEU A 167 12.22 -0.89 8.16
C LEU A 167 11.12 -1.88 7.75
N VAL A 168 10.56 -1.69 6.56
CA VAL A 168 9.52 -2.55 5.99
C VAL A 168 10.02 -3.11 4.66
N ASP A 169 10.35 -4.39 4.64
CA ASP A 169 10.98 -5.10 3.52
C ASP A 169 10.18 -6.32 3.01
N HIS A 170 8.98 -6.49 3.55
CA HIS A 170 7.99 -7.50 3.19
C HIS A 170 6.57 -6.93 3.35
N VAL A 171 5.58 -7.63 2.83
CA VAL A 171 4.16 -7.32 3.02
C VAL A 171 3.80 -7.60 4.47
N LEU A 172 3.38 -6.55 5.17
CA LEU A 172 3.02 -6.65 6.59
C LEU A 172 1.72 -7.45 6.78
N VAL A 173 1.74 -8.36 7.74
CA VAL A 173 0.57 -9.04 8.29
C VAL A 173 0.17 -8.42 9.63
N GLY A 174 -1.04 -8.71 10.11
CA GLY A 174 -1.59 -8.06 11.32
C GLY A 174 -0.80 -8.28 12.62
N SER A 175 0.08 -9.28 12.66
CA SER A 175 0.99 -9.52 13.80
C SER A 175 2.26 -8.70 13.76
N ASP A 176 2.59 -8.08 12.62
CA ASP A 176 3.88 -7.43 12.43
C ASP A 176 3.97 -6.11 13.17
N LYS A 177 5.14 -5.88 13.75
CA LYS A 177 5.49 -4.66 14.47
C LYS A 177 6.86 -4.20 13.96
N PRO A 178 6.92 -3.62 12.75
CA PRO A 178 8.20 -3.20 12.18
C PRO A 178 8.86 -2.20 13.12
N GLY A 179 10.06 -2.55 13.56
CA GLY A 179 10.92 -1.71 14.36
C GLY A 179 11.75 -0.77 13.49
N ASN A 180 12.38 0.19 14.16
CA ASN A 180 13.40 1.08 13.64
C ASN A 180 14.81 0.62 14.02
#